data_AF-A0A0L0FHJ0-F1
#
_entry.id   AF-A0A0L0FHJ0-F1
#
_cell.length_a   1.000
_cell.length_b   1.000
_cell.length_c   1.000
_cell.angle_alpha   90.00
_cell.angle_beta   90.00
_cell.angle_gamma   90.00
#
_symmetry.space_group_name_H-M   'P 1'
#
loop_
_entity.id
_entity.type
_entity.pdbx_description
1 polymer ?
#
loop_
_entity_poly.entity_id
_entity_poly.type
_entity_poly.pdbx_seq_one_letter_code
_entity_poly.pdbx_strand_id
1 'polypeptide(L)'
;MRCTTSQAVRSLTHLAQVKYSRHSCITTVAISQYHHTSALNANPVLRSPRSCYTSESIHARATNKDKDSIASITQNHPTKPNDNINSTNATNTDYTDSMVKYLTQEEAKSVDEHLMGDKYAFSIDQLMELAGLSVACAVAEQYPPALLNDKRVLILCGPGNNGGDGLVAARHLKLFGYSVDVYYPKQKDVKLYKSLTTQCVNMEVDIHTDLPQLDGDKYGLLIDAMFGFSFHGEPREPFKTAIARMNECDIDTCSVDLPSGWDVEKGPPTDGLKPAMLVSLTAPKLCAKTFTGHHYLGGRFVPPELERVLGLNLPSYATSQMFVKL
;
A
#
# COMPACT_ATOMS: atom_id res chain seq x y z
N MET A 1 31.82 -47.15 51.20
CA MET A 1 30.91 -48.13 51.85
C MET A 1 29.47 -47.69 51.63
N ARG A 2 28.58 -48.66 51.46
CA ARG A 2 27.25 -48.61 50.84
C ARG A 2 26.16 -47.94 51.69
N CYS A 3 25.00 -47.74 51.02
CA CYS A 3 23.60 -47.73 51.48
C CYS A 3 22.96 -46.32 51.39
N THR A 4 21.94 -46.04 50.57
CA THR A 4 20.55 -46.59 50.52
C THR A 4 19.88 -46.06 49.23
N THR A 5 19.20 -46.84 48.36
CA THR A 5 17.73 -47.16 48.31
C THR A 5 16.81 -45.98 48.66
N SER A 6 15.65 -45.68 48.04
CA SER A 6 14.86 -46.17 46.91
C SER A 6 13.73 -45.14 46.67
N GLN A 7 13.13 -45.17 45.49
CA GLN A 7 11.96 -44.42 45.00
C GLN A 7 10.79 -44.22 45.98
N ALA A 8 10.11 -43.07 45.87
CA ALA A 8 8.65 -42.98 46.03
C ALA A 8 8.06 -41.80 45.24
N VAL A 9 7.18 -42.15 44.31
CA VAL A 9 6.31 -41.30 43.50
C VAL A 9 5.23 -40.66 44.38
N ARG A 10 4.98 -39.35 44.27
CA ARG A 10 3.70 -38.73 44.67
C ARG A 10 3.27 -37.67 43.67
N SER A 11 2.21 -38.02 42.95
CA SER A 11 1.33 -37.13 42.19
C SER A 11 0.56 -36.22 43.14
N LEU A 12 0.49 -34.93 42.82
CA LEU A 12 -0.41 -33.96 43.45
C LEU A 12 -0.94 -33.01 42.37
N THR A 13 -2.04 -33.43 41.77
CA THR A 13 -2.96 -32.60 41.00
C THR A 13 -3.60 -31.56 41.92
N HIS A 14 -3.32 -30.27 41.71
CA HIS A 14 -4.08 -29.19 42.31
C HIS A 14 -5.04 -28.61 41.26
N LEU A 15 -6.33 -28.89 41.42
CA LEU A 15 -7.41 -28.21 40.71
C LEU A 15 -7.48 -26.76 41.18
N ALA A 16 -7.36 -25.80 40.26
CA ALA A 16 -7.78 -24.43 40.47
C ALA A 16 -9.20 -24.26 39.91
N GLN A 17 -10.16 -24.01 40.80
CA GLN A 17 -11.51 -23.59 40.45
C GLN A 17 -11.50 -22.13 39.99
N VAL A 18 -11.89 -21.87 38.75
CA VAL A 18 -12.24 -20.51 38.28
C VAL A 18 -13.75 -20.46 38.08
N LYS A 19 -14.41 -19.61 38.87
CA LYS A 19 -15.83 -19.27 38.76
C LYS A 19 -16.07 -18.50 37.46
N TYR A 20 -16.80 -19.09 36.52
CA TYR A 20 -17.35 -18.37 35.37
C TYR A 20 -18.72 -17.79 35.72
N SER A 21 -18.83 -16.46 35.65
CA SER A 21 -20.10 -15.74 35.63
C SER A 21 -20.67 -15.76 34.20
N ARG A 22 -21.94 -16.12 34.10
CA ARG A 22 -22.71 -16.23 32.85
C ARG A 22 -22.84 -14.86 32.18
N HIS A 23 -22.63 -14.76 30.88
CA HIS A 23 -23.54 -14.14 29.91
C HIS A 23 -23.26 -14.77 28.53
N SER A 24 -24.33 -15.23 27.89
CA SER A 24 -24.35 -16.14 26.75
C SER A 24 -24.40 -15.36 25.43
N CYS A 25 -23.54 -15.71 24.47
CA CYS A 25 -23.88 -15.73 23.04
C CYS A 25 -22.86 -16.65 22.34
N ILE A 26 -23.20 -17.93 22.21
CA ILE A 26 -22.42 -18.92 21.46
C ILE A 26 -23.02 -18.98 20.06
N THR A 27 -22.25 -18.53 19.06
CA THR A 27 -22.45 -18.93 17.66
C THR A 27 -21.55 -20.13 17.40
N THR A 28 -22.16 -21.29 17.17
CA THR A 28 -21.48 -22.55 16.87
C THR A 28 -20.83 -22.48 15.49
N VAL A 29 -19.51 -22.64 15.41
CA VAL A 29 -18.79 -22.99 14.17
C VAL A 29 -18.51 -24.49 14.23
N ALA A 30 -19.12 -25.25 13.32
CA ALA A 30 -18.84 -26.67 13.15
C ALA A 30 -17.51 -26.87 12.43
N ILE A 31 -16.54 -27.47 13.12
CA ILE A 31 -15.29 -27.97 12.53
C ILE A 31 -15.55 -29.41 12.09
N SER A 32 -15.61 -29.67 10.78
CA SER A 32 -15.61 -31.03 10.24
C SER A 32 -14.17 -31.52 10.13
N GLN A 33 -13.79 -32.46 10.98
CA GLN A 33 -12.56 -33.24 10.86
C GLN A 33 -12.72 -34.23 9.68
N TYR A 34 -11.74 -34.26 8.76
CA TYR A 34 -11.58 -35.34 7.80
C TYR A 34 -10.35 -36.17 8.19
N HIS A 35 -10.57 -37.46 8.43
CA HIS A 35 -9.51 -38.46 8.53
C HIS A 35 -9.38 -39.25 7.22
N HIS A 36 -8.12 -39.54 6.90
CA HIS A 36 -7.56 -40.28 5.77
C HIS A 36 -8.28 -41.56 5.34
N THR A 37 -8.24 -41.86 4.03
CA THR A 37 -7.86 -43.18 3.49
C THR A 37 -7.31 -43.05 2.07
N SER A 38 -6.33 -43.88 1.75
CA SER A 38 -5.51 -43.85 0.53
C SER A 38 -5.98 -44.85 -0.54
N ALA A 39 -5.60 -44.54 -1.79
CA ALA A 39 -5.38 -45.41 -2.95
C ALA A 39 -6.59 -45.81 -3.85
N LEU A 40 -6.60 -45.33 -5.10
CA LEU A 40 -6.18 -46.07 -6.31
C LEU A 40 -6.48 -45.29 -7.61
N ASN A 41 -5.60 -45.48 -8.60
CA ASN A 41 -5.62 -44.93 -9.97
C ASN A 41 -6.91 -45.22 -10.75
N ALA A 42 -7.41 -44.23 -11.50
CA ALA A 42 -7.80 -44.36 -12.92
C ALA A 42 -8.22 -42.99 -13.50
N ASN A 43 -7.64 -42.64 -14.65
CA ASN A 43 -8.07 -41.55 -15.55
C ASN A 43 -9.44 -41.90 -16.16
N PRO A 44 -10.33 -40.92 -16.41
CA PRO A 44 -10.36 -40.38 -17.78
C PRO A 44 -10.70 -38.88 -17.91
N VAL A 45 -10.23 -38.35 -19.04
CA VAL A 45 -10.52 -37.08 -19.72
C VAL A 45 -11.99 -36.65 -19.64
N LEU A 46 -12.26 -35.37 -19.32
CA LEU A 46 -13.24 -34.49 -20.03
C LEU A 46 -13.31 -33.05 -19.45
N ARG A 47 -13.02 -32.09 -20.34
CA ARG A 47 -13.59 -30.74 -20.57
C ARG A 47 -13.73 -29.71 -19.43
N SER A 48 -13.32 -28.49 -19.80
CA SER A 48 -13.41 -27.23 -19.06
C SER A 48 -14.84 -26.72 -18.83
N PRO A 49 -15.05 -25.94 -17.76
CA PRO A 49 -16.13 -24.96 -17.70
C PRO A 49 -15.57 -23.54 -17.84
N ARG A 50 -16.06 -22.83 -18.88
CA ARG A 50 -16.14 -21.37 -18.90
C ARG A 50 -17.17 -20.94 -17.86
N SER A 51 -16.84 -19.96 -17.02
CA SER A 51 -17.82 -19.24 -16.20
C SER A 51 -18.00 -17.84 -16.78
N CYS A 52 -19.21 -17.59 -17.28
CA CYS A 52 -19.71 -16.28 -17.66
C CYS A 52 -20.35 -15.63 -16.41
N TYR A 53 -19.88 -14.46 -16.02
CA TYR A 53 -20.65 -13.57 -15.14
C TYR A 53 -21.57 -12.72 -16.01
N THR A 54 -22.88 -12.95 -15.90
CA THR A 54 -23.91 -12.02 -16.39
C THR A 54 -24.48 -11.24 -15.23
N SER A 55 -24.58 -9.94 -15.42
CA SER A 55 -25.18 -8.93 -14.55
C SER A 55 -26.70 -9.13 -14.44
N GLU A 56 -27.21 -9.24 -13.22
CA GLU A 56 -28.64 -9.03 -12.96
C GLU A 56 -28.89 -7.56 -12.61
N SER A 57 -29.68 -6.91 -13.46
CA SER A 57 -30.23 -5.57 -13.26
C SER A 57 -31.67 -5.71 -12.78
N ILE A 58 -31.97 -5.16 -11.61
CA ILE A 58 -33.33 -5.09 -11.07
C ILE A 58 -34.07 -3.96 -11.80
N HIS A 59 -35.00 -4.30 -12.68
CA HIS A 59 -36.01 -3.39 -13.23
C HIS A 59 -37.35 -3.67 -12.55
N ALA A 60 -37.82 -2.73 -11.72
CA ALA A 60 -39.17 -2.72 -11.19
C ALA A 60 -40.15 -2.28 -12.28
N ARG A 61 -41.14 -3.14 -12.57
CA ARG A 61 -42.19 -2.95 -13.57
C ARG A 61 -43.49 -2.59 -12.84
N ALA A 62 -43.97 -1.35 -12.99
CA ALA A 62 -45.32 -0.95 -12.57
C ALA A 62 -46.23 -0.91 -13.80
N THR A 63 -47.35 -1.62 -13.72
CA THR A 63 -48.36 -1.79 -14.78
C THR A 63 -49.44 -0.71 -14.72
N ASN A 64 -49.81 -0.19 -15.88
CA ASN A 64 -50.89 0.79 -16.09
C ASN A 64 -52.27 0.10 -16.28
N LYS A 65 -53.27 0.53 -15.51
CA LYS A 65 -54.75 0.42 -15.67
C LYS A 65 -55.31 1.46 -14.65
N ASP A 66 -56.16 2.43 -14.94
CA ASP A 66 -57.42 2.42 -15.68
C ASP A 66 -57.79 3.83 -16.22
N LYS A 67 -58.85 3.84 -17.02
CA LYS A 67 -59.40 4.92 -17.87
C LYS A 67 -60.39 5.87 -17.17
N ASP A 68 -60.59 7.01 -17.87
CA ASP A 68 -61.79 7.86 -18.01
C ASP A 68 -62.29 8.73 -16.83
N SER A 69 -62.21 10.07 -17.00
CA SER A 69 -63.39 10.97 -17.01
C SER A 69 -63.06 12.48 -17.21
N ILE A 70 -63.54 13.03 -18.34
CA ILE A 70 -64.42 14.21 -18.50
C ILE A 70 -63.94 15.66 -18.18
N ALA A 71 -64.10 16.49 -19.23
CA ALA A 71 -64.49 17.92 -19.32
C ALA A 71 -63.49 19.08 -19.06
N SER A 72 -63.04 19.66 -20.18
CA SER A 72 -63.17 21.06 -20.60
C SER A 72 -63.41 22.16 -19.56
N ILE A 73 -62.55 23.20 -19.57
CA ILE A 73 -62.90 24.64 -19.60
C ILE A 73 -61.76 25.40 -20.29
N THR A 74 -62.11 26.11 -21.37
CA THR A 74 -61.33 27.13 -22.09
C THR A 74 -61.61 28.52 -21.51
N GLN A 75 -60.61 29.38 -21.31
CA GLN A 75 -60.73 30.85 -21.46
C GLN A 75 -59.41 31.52 -21.92
N ASN A 76 -59.58 32.61 -22.66
CA ASN A 76 -58.65 33.30 -23.58
C ASN A 76 -57.76 34.40 -22.93
N HIS A 77 -56.60 34.62 -23.58
CA HIS A 77 -55.71 35.80 -23.78
C HIS A 77 -55.98 37.19 -23.13
N PRO A 78 -54.96 38.06 -22.88
CA PRO A 78 -54.02 38.58 -23.92
C PRO A 78 -52.55 38.89 -23.49
N THR A 79 -51.75 39.24 -24.52
CA THR A 79 -50.29 39.43 -24.58
C THR A 79 -49.73 40.84 -24.24
N LYS A 80 -48.43 40.86 -23.85
CA LYS A 80 -47.32 41.86 -24.02
C LYS A 80 -46.86 42.64 -22.75
N PRO A 81 -45.59 43.14 -22.69
CA PRO A 81 -44.39 42.92 -23.53
C PRO A 81 -43.10 42.55 -22.74
N ASN A 82 -42.06 42.22 -23.53
CA ASN A 82 -40.65 42.00 -23.19
C ASN A 82 -40.05 42.82 -22.04
N ASP A 83 -39.28 42.13 -21.19
CA ASP A 83 -38.03 42.67 -20.64
C ASP A 83 -36.92 41.61 -20.77
N ASN A 84 -35.86 42.01 -21.47
CA ASN A 84 -34.61 41.27 -21.65
C ASN A 84 -33.85 41.23 -20.33
N ILE A 85 -33.63 40.02 -19.78
CA ILE A 85 -32.49 39.77 -18.88
C ILE A 85 -31.85 38.45 -19.30
N ASN A 86 -30.64 38.57 -19.83
CA ASN A 86 -29.72 37.48 -20.11
C ASN A 86 -29.53 36.61 -18.86
N SER A 87 -30.06 35.38 -18.85
CA SER A 87 -29.53 34.34 -17.97
C SER A 87 -28.36 33.66 -18.67
N THR A 88 -27.16 34.18 -18.42
CA THR A 88 -25.91 33.47 -18.67
C THR A 88 -25.94 32.15 -17.91
N ASN A 89 -25.98 31.04 -18.63
CA ASN A 89 -25.71 29.72 -18.08
C ASN A 89 -24.29 29.72 -17.50
N ALA A 90 -24.22 29.75 -16.19
CA ALA A 90 -22.99 29.64 -15.44
C ALA A 90 -22.49 28.19 -15.42
N THR A 91 -21.22 28.06 -15.81
CA THR A 91 -20.26 27.03 -15.40
C THR A 91 -20.53 25.58 -15.82
N ASN A 92 -20.24 25.28 -17.09
CA ASN A 92 -19.38 24.13 -17.37
C ASN A 92 -17.99 24.50 -16.87
N THR A 93 -17.61 24.01 -15.69
CA THR A 93 -16.19 23.98 -15.33
C THR A 93 -15.53 22.95 -16.25
N ASP A 94 -14.83 23.45 -17.27
CA ASP A 94 -13.77 22.71 -17.95
C ASP A 94 -12.81 22.20 -16.85
N TYR A 95 -12.96 20.94 -16.45
CA TYR A 95 -11.87 20.20 -15.87
C TYR A 95 -10.90 19.97 -17.03
N THR A 96 -9.97 20.90 -17.21
CA THR A 96 -8.75 20.56 -17.94
C THR A 96 -8.14 19.41 -17.15
N ASP A 97 -7.95 18.28 -17.82
CA ASP A 97 -7.24 17.11 -17.30
C ASP A 97 -5.77 17.52 -17.11
N SER A 98 -5.52 18.28 -16.04
CA SER A 98 -4.21 18.85 -15.77
C SER A 98 -3.32 17.75 -15.22
N MET A 99 -2.26 17.44 -15.95
CA MET A 99 -1.27 16.44 -15.57
C MET A 99 -0.73 16.74 -14.17
N VAL A 100 -0.55 15.68 -13.37
CA VAL A 100 0.05 15.77 -12.03
C VAL A 100 1.39 16.51 -12.09
N LYS A 101 1.62 17.42 -11.14
CA LYS A 101 2.86 18.17 -11.05
C LYS A 101 3.99 17.27 -10.56
N TYR A 102 5.13 17.36 -11.22
CA TYR A 102 6.37 16.72 -10.80
C TYR A 102 7.24 17.75 -10.09
N LEU A 103 7.67 17.43 -8.88
CA LEU A 103 8.33 18.37 -7.98
C LEU A 103 9.85 18.41 -8.17
N THR A 104 10.41 19.61 -8.10
CA THR A 104 11.85 19.79 -7.82
C THR A 104 12.18 19.29 -6.41
N GLN A 105 13.47 19.17 -6.10
CA GLN A 105 13.88 18.79 -4.75
C GLN A 105 13.44 19.83 -3.71
N GLU A 106 13.54 21.13 -4.06
CA GLU A 106 13.13 22.24 -3.20
C GLU A 106 11.61 22.27 -2.98
N GLU A 107 10.82 22.01 -4.03
CA GLU A 107 9.37 21.93 -3.90
C GLU A 107 8.93 20.75 -3.03
N ALA A 108 9.56 19.58 -3.19
CA ALA A 108 9.28 18.42 -2.34
C ALA A 108 9.57 18.72 -0.87
N LYS A 109 10.70 19.37 -0.58
CA LYS A 109 11.05 19.84 0.76
C LYS A 109 10.03 20.85 1.30
N SER A 110 9.61 21.80 0.46
CA SER A 110 8.60 22.79 0.83
C SER A 110 7.26 22.14 1.18
N VAL A 111 6.82 21.11 0.45
CA VAL A 111 5.60 20.36 0.78
C VAL A 111 5.70 19.73 2.17
N ASP A 112 6.80 19.05 2.47
CA ASP A 112 7.05 18.42 3.77
C ASP A 112 7.07 19.46 4.91
N GLU A 113 7.73 20.60 4.71
CA GLU A 113 7.76 21.71 5.66
C GLU A 113 6.36 22.28 5.93
N HIS A 114 5.51 22.41 4.90
CA HIS A 114 4.13 22.83 5.10
C HIS A 114 3.34 21.80 5.89
N LEU A 115 3.37 20.53 5.48
CA LEU A 115 2.61 19.45 6.14
C LEU A 115 2.92 19.34 7.64
N MET A 116 4.20 19.47 8.01
CA MET A 116 4.65 19.38 9.40
C MET A 116 4.64 20.72 10.15
N GLY A 117 4.44 21.84 9.46
CA GLY A 117 4.35 23.15 10.08
C GLY A 117 3.05 23.37 10.85
N ASP A 118 3.00 24.41 11.68
CA ASP A 118 1.91 24.70 12.63
C ASP A 118 0.50 24.71 12.00
N LYS A 119 0.39 25.05 10.71
CA LYS A 119 -0.90 25.13 10.02
C LYS A 119 -1.56 23.76 9.82
N TYR A 120 -0.81 22.75 9.38
CA TYR A 120 -1.34 21.41 9.11
C TYR A 120 -1.00 20.42 10.20
N ALA A 121 0.08 20.67 10.95
CA ALA A 121 0.43 20.02 12.20
C ALA A 121 0.50 18.48 12.13
N PHE A 122 0.81 17.93 10.96
CA PHE A 122 1.10 16.50 10.87
C PHE A 122 2.42 16.20 11.55
N SER A 123 2.44 15.13 12.33
CA SER A 123 3.68 14.60 12.85
C SER A 123 4.34 13.66 11.85
N ILE A 124 5.67 13.53 11.95
CA ILE A 124 6.44 12.66 11.05
C ILE A 124 5.98 11.20 11.11
N ASP A 125 5.58 10.70 12.29
CA ASP A 125 5.07 9.34 12.46
C ASP A 125 3.72 9.13 11.78
N GLN A 126 2.84 10.14 11.73
CA GLN A 126 1.58 10.05 10.98
C GLN A 126 1.82 9.95 9.48
N LEU A 127 2.66 10.83 8.94
CA LEU A 127 2.94 10.85 7.49
C LEU A 127 3.66 9.56 7.07
N MET A 128 4.65 9.12 7.85
CA MET A 128 5.41 7.90 7.61
C MET A 128 4.53 6.64 7.67
N GLU A 129 3.60 6.56 8.63
CA GLU A 129 2.66 5.45 8.73
C GLU A 129 1.80 5.33 7.46
N LEU A 130 1.28 6.46 6.97
CA LEU A 130 0.45 6.51 5.78
C LEU A 130 1.25 6.29 4.50
N ALA A 131 2.48 6.80 4.43
CA ALA A 131 3.39 6.59 3.30
C ALA A 131 3.76 5.11 3.16
N GLY A 132 4.27 4.47 4.22
CA GLY A 132 4.61 3.05 4.19
C GLY A 132 3.40 2.14 3.97
N LEU A 133 2.22 2.49 4.50
CA LEU A 133 0.97 1.79 4.15
C LEU A 133 0.67 1.92 2.65
N SER A 134 0.82 3.11 2.06
CA SER A 134 0.60 3.33 0.62
C SER A 134 1.53 2.47 -0.23
N VAL A 135 2.82 2.37 0.16
CA VAL A 135 3.80 1.48 -0.47
C VAL A 135 3.34 0.03 -0.40
N ALA A 136 2.99 -0.46 0.80
CA ALA A 136 2.55 -1.83 0.98
C ALA A 136 1.29 -2.15 0.15
N CYS A 137 0.33 -1.23 0.09
CA CYS A 137 -0.88 -1.40 -0.72
C CYS A 137 -0.57 -1.43 -2.23
N ALA A 138 0.29 -0.52 -2.72
CA ALA A 138 0.68 -0.50 -4.13
C ALA A 138 1.46 -1.76 -4.53
N VAL A 139 2.37 -2.23 -3.67
CA VAL A 139 3.07 -3.50 -3.84
C VAL A 139 2.09 -4.67 -3.85
N ALA A 140 1.10 -4.68 -2.96
CA ALA A 140 0.11 -5.75 -2.91
C ALA A 140 -0.78 -5.83 -4.16
N GLU A 141 -1.08 -4.69 -4.76
CA GLU A 141 -1.79 -4.60 -6.03
C GLU A 141 -0.94 -5.13 -7.20
N GLN A 142 0.33 -4.72 -7.28
CA GLN A 142 1.19 -5.01 -8.42
C GLN A 142 1.83 -6.41 -8.34
N TYR A 143 2.11 -6.91 -7.13
CA TYR A 143 2.78 -8.17 -6.86
C TYR A 143 2.03 -9.00 -5.80
N PRO A 144 0.80 -9.48 -6.10
CA PRO A 144 0.01 -10.25 -5.12
C PRO A 144 0.79 -11.49 -4.63
N PRO A 145 0.61 -11.98 -3.39
CA PRO A 145 1.46 -13.05 -2.83
C PRO A 145 1.54 -14.31 -3.69
N ALA A 146 0.44 -14.65 -4.37
CA ALA A 146 0.38 -15.79 -5.29
C ALA A 146 1.36 -15.68 -6.47
N LEU A 147 1.69 -14.46 -6.91
CA LEU A 147 2.67 -14.22 -7.98
C LEU A 147 4.10 -14.51 -7.52
N LEU A 148 4.38 -14.38 -6.21
CA LEU A 148 5.72 -14.56 -5.67
C LEU A 148 6.08 -16.04 -5.43
N ASN A 149 5.15 -16.99 -5.59
CA ASN A 149 5.40 -18.43 -5.45
C ASN A 149 6.13 -18.78 -4.14
N ASP A 150 5.59 -18.33 -2.99
CA ASP A 150 6.15 -18.48 -1.65
C ASP A 150 7.51 -17.79 -1.40
N LYS A 151 8.07 -17.08 -2.39
CA LYS A 151 9.28 -16.28 -2.23
C LYS A 151 9.01 -15.07 -1.33
N ARG A 152 10.06 -14.63 -0.64
CA ARG A 152 10.02 -13.52 0.31
C ARG A 152 10.16 -12.18 -0.41
N VAL A 153 9.71 -11.12 0.26
CA VAL A 153 10.04 -9.73 -0.08
C VAL A 153 11.22 -9.30 0.78
N LEU A 154 12.29 -8.78 0.17
CA LEU A 154 13.39 -8.16 0.89
C LEU A 154 13.28 -6.64 0.80
N ILE A 155 13.26 -5.96 1.94
CA ILE A 155 13.17 -4.50 2.00
C ILE A 155 14.51 -3.94 2.46
N LEU A 156 15.14 -3.12 1.64
CA LEU A 156 16.43 -2.51 1.91
C LEU A 156 16.21 -1.10 2.46
N CYS A 157 16.35 -0.93 3.78
CA CYS A 157 16.09 0.31 4.49
C CYS A 157 17.36 1.13 4.68
N GLY A 158 17.28 2.42 4.36
CA GLY A 158 18.34 3.39 4.63
C GLY A 158 18.22 4.06 5.99
N PRO A 159 19.14 4.97 6.34
CA PRO A 159 19.24 5.54 7.69
C PRO A 159 18.25 6.68 7.98
N GLY A 160 17.42 7.07 7.00
CA GLY A 160 16.56 8.26 7.05
C GLY A 160 15.07 7.94 6.96
N ASN A 161 14.27 8.95 6.60
CA ASN A 161 12.81 8.85 6.52
C ASN A 161 12.38 7.73 5.55
N ASN A 162 13.01 7.62 4.37
CA ASN A 162 12.67 6.57 3.39
C ASN A 162 12.85 5.16 3.97
N GLY A 163 13.87 4.95 4.81
CA GLY A 163 14.05 3.68 5.52
C GLY A 163 12.97 3.44 6.58
N GLY A 164 12.47 4.51 7.22
CA GLY A 164 11.28 4.45 8.08
C GLY A 164 10.02 4.05 7.32
N ASP A 165 9.80 4.62 6.13
CA ASP A 165 8.70 4.24 5.23
C ASP A 165 8.82 2.75 4.84
N GLY A 166 10.04 2.27 4.57
CA GLY A 166 10.33 0.85 4.34
C GLY A 166 10.01 -0.05 5.53
N LEU A 167 10.32 0.36 6.77
CA LEU A 167 9.96 -0.40 7.98
C LEU A 167 8.44 -0.47 8.18
N VAL A 168 7.73 0.65 7.93
CA VAL A 168 6.26 0.66 7.97
C VAL A 168 5.70 -0.26 6.88
N ALA A 169 6.22 -0.19 5.66
CA ALA A 169 5.82 -1.07 4.56
C ALA A 169 6.06 -2.54 4.89
N ALA A 170 7.20 -2.89 5.51
CA ALA A 170 7.53 -4.24 5.95
C ALA A 170 6.47 -4.82 6.89
N ARG A 171 6.09 -4.01 7.88
CA ARG A 171 5.05 -4.36 8.85
C ARG A 171 3.69 -4.59 8.18
N HIS A 172 3.26 -3.70 7.29
CA HIS A 172 1.97 -3.85 6.60
C HIS A 172 1.98 -5.03 5.62
N LEU A 173 3.07 -5.25 4.87
CA LEU A 173 3.21 -6.41 3.98
C LEU A 173 3.12 -7.72 4.75
N LYS A 174 3.73 -7.81 5.94
CA LYS A 174 3.55 -8.98 6.82
C LYS A 174 2.06 -9.23 7.14
N LEU A 175 1.30 -8.18 7.47
CA LEU A 175 -0.14 -8.27 7.72
C LEU A 175 -0.95 -8.62 6.47
N PHE A 176 -0.46 -8.27 5.27
CA PHE A 176 -1.07 -8.62 3.99
C PHE A 176 -0.74 -10.06 3.53
N GLY A 177 -0.02 -10.83 4.35
CA GLY A 177 0.26 -12.24 4.09
C GLY A 177 1.59 -12.50 3.38
N TYR A 178 2.47 -11.50 3.25
CA TYR A 178 3.81 -11.68 2.69
C TYR A 178 4.77 -12.28 3.73
N SER A 179 5.71 -13.08 3.25
CA SER A 179 6.95 -13.36 3.99
C SER A 179 7.94 -12.24 3.72
N VAL A 180 8.44 -11.59 4.77
CA VAL A 180 9.22 -10.35 4.67
C VAL A 180 10.55 -10.47 5.43
N ASP A 181 11.64 -10.08 4.77
CA ASP A 181 12.93 -9.78 5.39
C ASP A 181 13.23 -8.28 5.24
N VAL A 182 13.98 -7.72 6.18
CA VAL A 182 14.49 -6.35 6.13
C VAL A 182 16.01 -6.37 6.20
N TYR A 183 16.67 -5.62 5.32
CA TYR A 183 18.07 -5.25 5.47
C TYR A 183 18.15 -3.81 5.97
N TYR A 184 18.66 -3.59 7.18
CA TYR A 184 18.77 -2.27 7.80
C TYR A 184 20.15 -2.06 8.47
N PRO A 185 21.20 -1.77 7.67
CA PRO A 185 22.60 -1.80 8.12
C PRO A 185 23.01 -0.58 8.95
N LYS A 186 22.31 0.55 8.81
CA LYS A 186 22.63 1.83 9.46
C LYS A 186 21.40 2.34 10.19
N GLN A 187 21.17 1.81 11.38
CA GLN A 187 20.01 2.17 12.19
C GLN A 187 20.23 3.51 12.89
N LYS A 188 19.29 4.44 12.70
CA LYS A 188 19.35 5.74 13.36
C LYS A 188 18.96 5.61 14.83
N ASP A 189 19.77 6.18 15.72
CA ASP A 189 19.45 6.24 17.16
C ASP A 189 18.44 7.36 17.45
N VAL A 190 17.21 7.17 17.00
CA VAL A 190 16.06 8.03 17.29
C VAL A 190 14.87 7.15 17.64
N LYS A 191 14.11 7.55 18.66
CA LYS A 191 12.99 6.79 19.23
C LYS A 191 12.04 6.25 18.16
N LEU A 192 11.67 7.08 17.18
CA LEU A 192 10.79 6.69 16.07
C LEU A 192 11.28 5.42 15.36
N TYR A 193 12.50 5.41 14.84
CA TYR A 193 13.04 4.26 14.10
C TYR A 193 13.27 3.05 14.99
N LYS A 194 13.69 3.24 16.24
CA LYS A 194 13.78 2.15 17.23
C LYS A 194 12.42 1.49 17.44
N SER A 195 11.36 2.29 17.59
CA SER A 195 9.99 1.78 17.73
C SER A 195 9.53 1.04 16.47
N LEU A 196 9.81 1.54 15.27
CA LEU A 196 9.49 0.85 14.02
C LEU A 196 10.23 -0.49 13.89
N THR A 197 11.52 -0.53 14.21
CA THR A 197 12.31 -1.77 14.27
C THR A 197 11.70 -2.77 15.27
N THR A 198 11.36 -2.33 16.49
CA THR A 198 10.70 -3.18 17.50
C THR A 198 9.36 -3.71 17.02
N GLN A 199 8.55 -2.88 16.33
CA GLN A 199 7.28 -3.32 15.77
C GLN A 199 7.47 -4.42 14.72
N CYS A 200 8.44 -4.26 13.80
CA CYS A 200 8.76 -5.28 12.79
C CYS A 200 9.18 -6.61 13.44
N VAL A 201 10.08 -6.56 14.43
CA VAL A 201 10.51 -7.75 15.19
C VAL A 201 9.33 -8.42 15.89
N ASN A 202 8.43 -7.64 16.50
CA ASN A 202 7.23 -8.17 17.16
C ASN A 202 6.18 -8.71 16.18
N MET A 203 6.36 -8.50 14.87
CA MET A 203 5.58 -9.13 13.81
C MET A 203 6.33 -10.26 13.11
N GLU A 204 7.42 -10.74 13.71
CA GLU A 204 8.23 -11.84 13.16
C GLU A 204 8.76 -11.51 11.75
N VAL A 205 9.22 -10.28 11.58
CA VAL A 205 10.01 -9.84 10.41
C VAL A 205 11.49 -9.92 10.78
N ASP A 206 12.25 -10.67 10.01
CA ASP A 206 13.70 -10.82 10.21
C ASP A 206 14.42 -9.54 9.76
N ILE A 207 15.25 -8.97 10.63
CA ILE A 207 16.03 -7.75 10.34
C ILE A 207 17.52 -8.09 10.32
N HIS A 208 18.13 -7.92 9.15
CA HIS A 208 19.55 -8.18 8.89
C HIS A 208 20.35 -6.88 8.88
N THR A 209 21.53 -6.90 9.51
CA THR A 209 22.51 -5.81 9.42
C THR A 209 23.50 -6.00 8.27
N ASP A 210 23.72 -7.25 7.86
CA ASP A 210 24.50 -7.61 6.68
C ASP A 210 23.56 -7.90 5.51
N LEU A 211 24.00 -7.56 4.30
CA LEU A 211 23.19 -7.77 3.10
C LEU A 211 23.05 -9.28 2.86
N PRO A 212 21.84 -9.86 2.92
CA PRO A 212 21.65 -11.26 2.56
C PRO A 212 21.97 -11.49 1.07
N GLN A 213 22.27 -12.72 0.71
CA GLN A 213 22.41 -13.07 -0.70
C GLN A 213 21.09 -12.82 -1.44
N LEU A 214 21.14 -12.00 -2.49
CA LEU A 214 20.00 -11.71 -3.37
C LEU A 214 19.78 -12.91 -4.30
N ASP A 215 19.19 -13.96 -3.75
CA ASP A 215 18.87 -15.22 -4.41
C ASP A 215 17.42 -15.21 -4.93
N GLY A 216 17.25 -15.42 -6.23
CA GLY A 216 15.94 -15.45 -6.89
C GLY A 216 15.08 -16.65 -6.49
N ASP A 217 15.64 -17.71 -5.90
CA ASP A 217 14.88 -18.81 -5.32
C ASP A 217 14.30 -18.45 -3.94
N LYS A 218 14.93 -17.50 -3.23
CA LYS A 218 14.49 -17.02 -1.91
C LYS A 218 13.61 -15.78 -2.01
N TYR A 219 13.98 -14.82 -2.84
CA TYR A 219 13.35 -13.50 -2.92
C TYR A 219 12.64 -13.32 -4.27
N GLY A 220 11.39 -12.90 -4.22
CA GLY A 220 10.57 -12.63 -5.41
C GLY A 220 10.43 -11.14 -5.73
N LEU A 221 10.75 -10.28 -4.76
CA LEU A 221 10.68 -8.83 -4.90
C LEU A 221 11.70 -8.17 -3.96
N LEU A 222 12.39 -7.15 -4.46
CA LEU A 222 13.19 -6.23 -3.67
C LEU A 222 12.45 -4.90 -3.53
N ILE A 223 12.43 -4.33 -2.33
CA ILE A 223 11.93 -2.97 -2.10
C ILE A 223 13.12 -2.09 -1.72
N ASP A 224 13.41 -1.14 -2.59
CA ASP A 224 14.40 -0.09 -2.35
C ASP A 224 13.78 1.04 -1.54
N ALA A 225 14.10 1.07 -0.25
CA ALA A 225 13.73 2.12 0.71
C ALA A 225 14.99 2.77 1.30
N MET A 226 16.08 2.86 0.52
CA MET A 226 17.36 3.35 1.04
C MET A 226 17.43 4.88 1.08
N PHE A 227 17.15 5.55 -0.04
CA PHE A 227 17.29 6.99 -0.16
C PHE A 227 16.08 7.61 -0.87
N GLY A 228 15.42 8.56 -0.21
CA GLY A 228 14.33 9.36 -0.78
C GLY A 228 14.82 10.71 -1.31
N PHE A 229 13.89 11.61 -1.61
CA PHE A 229 14.20 12.90 -2.23
C PHE A 229 15.19 13.79 -1.45
N SER A 230 15.33 13.64 -0.13
CA SER A 230 16.23 14.47 0.68
C SER A 230 17.70 14.05 0.62
N PHE A 231 18.02 12.97 -0.11
CA PHE A 231 19.39 12.49 -0.23
C PHE A 231 20.19 13.34 -1.22
N HIS A 232 21.49 13.50 -0.96
CA HIS A 232 22.40 14.26 -1.81
C HIS A 232 23.73 13.52 -1.98
N GLY A 233 24.28 13.62 -3.19
CA GLY A 233 25.57 13.04 -3.55
C GLY A 233 25.49 11.55 -3.87
N GLU A 234 26.65 10.90 -3.85
CA GLU A 234 26.78 9.49 -4.24
C GLU A 234 26.52 8.54 -3.06
N PRO A 235 25.81 7.42 -3.27
CA PRO A 235 25.70 6.35 -2.29
C PRO A 235 27.08 5.88 -1.80
N ARG A 236 27.24 5.81 -0.48
CA ARG A 236 28.44 5.28 0.18
C ARG A 236 28.19 3.86 0.69
N GLU A 237 29.26 3.14 1.06
CA GLU A 237 29.10 1.82 1.68
C GLU A 237 28.27 1.90 2.98
N PRO A 238 27.43 0.89 3.25
CA PRO A 238 27.25 -0.36 2.49
C PRO A 238 26.18 -0.26 1.37
N PHE A 239 25.60 0.92 1.15
CA PHE A 239 24.51 1.11 0.20
C PHE A 239 24.97 1.08 -1.27
N LYS A 240 26.21 1.53 -1.54
CA LYS A 240 26.83 1.38 -2.85
C LYS A 240 26.89 -0.09 -3.29
N THR A 241 27.38 -0.97 -2.42
CA THR A 241 27.37 -2.42 -2.67
C THR A 241 25.96 -2.95 -2.83
N ALA A 242 25.02 -2.53 -1.97
CA ALA A 242 23.63 -2.98 -2.09
C ALA A 242 23.02 -2.64 -3.46
N ILE A 243 23.15 -1.40 -3.93
CA ILE A 243 22.65 -0.96 -5.25
C ILE A 243 23.30 -1.78 -6.38
N ALA A 244 24.62 -1.99 -6.32
CA ALA A 244 25.30 -2.81 -7.32
C ALA A 244 24.75 -4.24 -7.37
N ARG A 245 24.57 -4.88 -6.21
CA ARG A 245 24.02 -6.24 -6.11
C ARG A 245 22.58 -6.34 -6.60
N MET A 246 21.77 -5.31 -6.35
CA MET A 246 20.39 -5.24 -6.87
C MET A 246 20.38 -5.19 -8.40
N ASN A 247 21.27 -4.40 -9.01
CA ASN A 247 21.39 -4.32 -10.47
C ASN A 247 21.95 -5.59 -11.14
N GLU A 248 22.66 -6.44 -10.38
CA GLU A 248 23.24 -7.69 -10.87
C GLU A 248 22.27 -8.89 -10.76
N CYS A 249 21.22 -8.80 -9.95
CA CYS A 249 20.29 -9.89 -9.73
C CYS A 249 19.06 -9.81 -10.66
N ASP A 250 18.46 -10.95 -10.95
CA ASP A 250 17.24 -11.07 -11.77
C ASP A 250 15.99 -11.12 -10.87
N ILE A 251 15.84 -10.09 -10.02
CA ILE A 251 14.71 -9.95 -9.09
C ILE A 251 14.11 -8.56 -9.29
N ASP A 252 12.79 -8.50 -9.48
CA ASP A 252 12.08 -7.24 -9.63
C ASP A 252 12.32 -6.31 -8.44
N THR A 253 12.47 -5.02 -8.73
CA THR A 253 12.70 -3.99 -7.73
C THR A 253 11.58 -2.95 -7.74
N CYS A 254 11.05 -2.64 -6.56
CA CYS A 254 10.16 -1.52 -6.30
C CYS A 254 10.89 -0.43 -5.52
N SER A 255 11.03 0.77 -6.07
CA SER A 255 11.62 1.90 -5.34
C SER A 255 10.56 2.75 -4.65
N VAL A 256 10.84 3.11 -3.40
CA VAL A 256 10.01 3.99 -2.57
C VAL A 256 10.47 5.42 -2.73
N ASP A 257 9.53 6.28 -3.10
CA ASP A 257 9.66 7.71 -3.36
C ASP A 257 10.49 8.08 -4.60
N LEU A 258 11.72 7.60 -4.62
CA LEU A 258 12.77 7.84 -5.59
C LEU A 258 13.64 6.57 -5.69
N PRO A 259 14.07 6.14 -6.88
CA PRO A 259 15.09 5.10 -6.97
C PRO A 259 16.41 5.56 -6.36
N SER A 260 16.93 4.79 -5.41
CA SER A 260 18.12 5.14 -4.65
C SER A 260 19.33 5.35 -5.57
N GLY A 261 20.00 6.49 -5.39
CA GLY A 261 21.14 6.91 -6.21
C GLY A 261 20.77 7.69 -7.46
N TRP A 262 19.48 7.90 -7.76
CA TRP A 262 19.06 8.83 -8.81
C TRP A 262 19.18 10.28 -8.33
N ASP A 263 19.51 11.19 -9.25
CA ASP A 263 19.35 12.63 -9.02
C ASP A 263 17.85 12.96 -9.08
N VAL A 264 17.36 13.68 -8.07
CA VAL A 264 15.93 13.99 -7.86
C VAL A 264 15.29 14.68 -9.07
N GLU A 265 16.08 15.42 -9.85
CA GLU A 265 15.58 16.20 -10.98
C GLU A 265 16.08 15.68 -12.32
N LYS A 266 17.33 15.23 -12.39
CA LYS A 266 17.97 14.80 -13.64
C LYS A 266 17.73 13.32 -13.96
N GLY A 267 17.32 12.51 -12.99
CA GLY A 267 17.06 11.09 -13.18
C GLY A 267 18.29 10.20 -12.93
N PRO A 268 18.34 9.02 -13.58
CA PRO A 268 19.34 8.00 -13.26
C PRO A 268 20.77 8.43 -13.64
N PRO A 269 21.80 8.06 -12.83
CA PRO A 269 23.16 7.96 -13.33
C PRO A 269 23.29 6.78 -14.32
N THR A 270 24.38 6.70 -15.07
CA THR A 270 24.61 5.64 -16.09
C THR A 270 24.39 4.22 -15.56
N ASP A 271 24.91 3.94 -14.36
CA ASP A 271 24.79 2.63 -13.69
C ASP A 271 23.74 2.66 -12.56
N GLY A 272 22.75 3.55 -12.66
CA GLY A 272 21.70 3.72 -11.69
C GLY A 272 20.82 2.49 -11.54
N LEU A 273 20.10 2.43 -10.41
CA LEU A 273 19.10 1.39 -10.17
C LEU A 273 18.03 1.40 -11.27
N LYS A 274 17.56 0.22 -11.69
CA LYS A 274 16.52 0.06 -12.72
C LYS A 274 15.29 -0.63 -12.15
N PRO A 275 14.47 0.07 -11.34
CA PRO A 275 13.30 -0.55 -10.74
C PRO A 275 12.23 -0.88 -11.79
N ALA A 276 11.52 -1.99 -11.57
CA ALA A 276 10.32 -2.35 -12.32
C ALA A 276 9.10 -1.55 -11.86
N MET A 277 9.11 -1.08 -10.61
CA MET A 277 8.03 -0.30 -10.00
C MET A 277 8.57 0.91 -9.22
N LEU A 278 7.86 2.04 -9.30
CA LEU A 278 8.14 3.24 -8.50
C LEU A 278 6.86 3.63 -7.76
N VAL A 279 6.96 3.84 -6.45
CA VAL A 279 5.89 4.44 -5.64
C VAL A 279 6.32 5.84 -5.24
N SER A 280 5.88 6.86 -5.97
CA SER A 280 6.09 8.25 -5.55
C SER A 280 5.22 8.57 -4.34
N LEU A 281 5.79 9.25 -3.33
CA LEU A 281 5.04 9.68 -2.16
C LEU A 281 4.68 11.17 -2.27
N THR A 282 3.46 11.51 -1.87
CA THR A 282 2.89 12.88 -1.84
C THR A 282 2.64 13.46 -3.23
N ALA A 283 3.68 13.57 -4.05
CA ALA A 283 3.66 13.88 -5.47
C ALA A 283 4.93 13.32 -6.14
N PRO A 284 4.91 13.01 -7.45
CA PRO A 284 6.10 12.56 -8.17
C PRO A 284 7.24 13.59 -8.12
N LYS A 285 8.49 13.13 -8.03
CA LYS A 285 9.69 13.97 -8.20
C LYS A 285 10.07 14.06 -9.67
N LEU A 286 10.75 15.14 -10.09
CA LEU A 286 11.07 15.44 -11.48
C LEU A 286 11.75 14.29 -12.24
N CYS A 287 12.66 13.57 -11.59
CA CYS A 287 13.30 12.37 -12.13
C CYS A 287 12.33 11.30 -12.63
N ALA A 288 11.12 11.21 -12.06
CA ALA A 288 10.15 10.19 -12.41
C ALA A 288 9.56 10.41 -13.81
N LYS A 289 9.77 11.58 -14.43
CA LYS A 289 9.37 11.83 -15.83
C LYS A 289 10.06 10.89 -16.82
N THR A 290 11.25 10.39 -16.49
CA THR A 290 11.99 9.45 -17.34
C THR A 290 11.76 7.99 -16.96
N PHE A 291 10.97 7.73 -15.90
CA PHE A 291 10.62 6.40 -15.47
C PHE A 291 9.57 5.78 -16.40
N THR A 292 9.73 4.49 -16.72
CA THR A 292 8.89 3.78 -17.71
C THR A 292 8.27 2.47 -17.19
N GLY A 293 8.51 2.13 -15.92
CA GLY A 293 7.93 0.94 -15.29
C GLY A 293 6.55 1.20 -14.69
N HIS A 294 6.13 0.36 -13.75
CA HIS A 294 4.86 0.53 -13.04
C HIS A 294 4.94 1.70 -12.06
N HIS A 295 4.28 2.82 -12.36
CA HIS A 295 4.32 4.01 -11.54
C HIS A 295 3.04 4.16 -10.72
N TYR A 296 3.19 4.26 -9.41
CA TYR A 296 2.12 4.53 -8.48
C TYR A 296 2.40 5.81 -7.71
N LEU A 297 1.34 6.52 -7.35
CA LEU A 297 1.35 7.63 -6.42
C LEU A 297 0.67 7.19 -5.12
N GLY A 298 1.36 7.34 -4.00
CA GLY A 298 0.88 7.10 -2.65
C GLY A 298 0.99 8.34 -1.76
N GLY A 299 0.65 8.19 -0.48
CA GLY A 299 0.66 9.31 0.46
C GLY A 299 -0.60 10.18 0.33
N ARG A 300 -1.77 9.53 0.39
CA ARG A 300 -3.09 10.17 0.33
C ARG A 300 -3.41 10.92 1.63
N PHE A 301 -2.69 12.02 1.88
CA PHE A 301 -2.87 12.87 3.05
C PHE A 301 -2.72 14.37 2.75
N VAL A 302 -2.46 14.75 1.50
CA VAL A 302 -2.30 16.16 1.11
C VAL A 302 -3.62 16.91 1.31
N PRO A 303 -3.66 17.96 2.15
CA PRO A 303 -4.86 18.76 2.33
C PRO A 303 -5.27 19.45 1.01
N PRO A 304 -6.57 19.50 0.66
CA PRO A 304 -7.02 20.12 -0.59
C PRO A 304 -6.59 21.59 -0.77
N GLU A 305 -6.45 22.33 0.34
CA GLU A 305 -5.92 23.69 0.29
C GLU A 305 -4.45 23.72 -0.13
N LEU A 306 -3.62 22.84 0.43
CA LEU A 306 -2.20 22.74 0.11
C LEU A 306 -2.00 22.32 -1.35
N GLU A 307 -2.79 21.34 -1.81
CA GLU A 307 -2.80 20.89 -3.20
C GLU A 307 -3.03 22.05 -4.17
N ARG A 308 -4.07 22.87 -3.90
CA ARG A 308 -4.42 24.02 -4.73
C ARG A 308 -3.37 25.13 -4.68
N VAL A 309 -2.81 25.43 -3.49
CA VAL A 309 -1.79 26.48 -3.33
C VAL A 309 -0.50 26.15 -4.06
N LEU A 310 -0.09 24.87 -4.03
CA LEU A 310 1.14 24.42 -4.69
C LEU A 310 0.93 23.95 -6.14
N GLY A 311 -0.32 23.92 -6.61
CA GLY A 311 -0.70 23.51 -7.96
C GLY A 311 -0.28 22.07 -8.25
N LEU A 312 -0.48 21.15 -7.30
CA LEU A 312 0.02 19.78 -7.42
C LEU A 312 -0.77 18.95 -8.44
N ASN A 313 -2.05 19.29 -8.67
CA ASN A 313 -2.96 18.62 -9.59
C ASN A 313 -2.99 17.10 -9.35
N LEU A 314 -3.26 16.68 -8.11
CA LEU A 314 -3.19 15.26 -7.76
C LEU A 314 -4.37 14.52 -8.40
N PRO A 315 -4.16 13.31 -8.94
CA PRO A 315 -5.24 12.50 -9.45
C PRO A 315 -6.20 12.09 -8.33
N SER A 316 -7.44 11.80 -8.71
CA SER A 316 -8.44 11.27 -7.77
C SER A 316 -8.10 9.84 -7.37
N TYR A 317 -7.99 9.60 -6.07
CA TYR A 317 -7.83 8.26 -5.51
C TYR A 317 -9.20 7.56 -5.45
N ALA A 318 -9.28 6.32 -5.93
CA ALA A 318 -10.54 5.57 -5.90
C ALA A 318 -10.90 5.18 -4.46
N THR A 319 -12.17 5.39 -4.09
CA THR A 319 -12.77 4.93 -2.81
C THR A 319 -11.85 5.18 -1.60
N SER A 320 -11.38 4.13 -0.94
CA SER A 320 -10.48 4.12 0.22
C SER A 320 -9.06 3.69 -0.14
N GLN A 321 -8.68 3.67 -1.43
CA GLN A 321 -7.32 3.34 -1.83
C GLN A 321 -6.34 4.40 -1.32
N MET A 322 -5.19 3.91 -0.85
CA MET A 322 -4.05 4.74 -0.39
C MET A 322 -3.05 5.04 -1.52
N PHE A 323 -3.30 4.51 -2.71
CA PHE A 323 -2.48 4.68 -3.90
C PHE A 323 -3.37 4.92 -5.13
N VAL A 324 -2.75 5.37 -6.21
CA VAL A 324 -3.33 5.44 -7.55
C VAL A 324 -2.23 5.15 -8.57
N LYS A 325 -2.56 4.43 -9.66
CA LYS A 325 -1.62 4.16 -10.74
C LYS A 325 -1.53 5.39 -11.66
N LEU A 326 -0.32 5.80 -12.03
CA LEU A 326 -0.04 6.91 -12.93
C LEU A 326 0.20 6.42 -14.37
#